data_AF-A0A523GZI5-F1
#
_entry.id   AF-A0A523GZI5-F1
#
_cell.length_a   1.000
_cell.length_b   1.000
_cell.length_c   1.000
_cell.angle_alpha   90.00
_cell.angle_beta   90.00
_cell.angle_gamma   90.00
#
_symmetry.space_group_name_H-M   'P 1'
#
loop_
_entity.id
_entity.type
_entity.pdbx_description
1 polymer ?
#
loop_
_entity_poly.entity_id
_entity_poly.type
_entity_poly.pdbx_seq_one_letter_code
_entity_poly.pdbx_strand_id
1 'polypeptide(L)'
;MIQRIQSVYLLSGCLFLASNFLLSEVWTGPAAEHSDWFTPVSLGLNSLGIAGGLFSIALFRNRDRQLQVISAIMVTSLAGLIVVSFCLYSGGILPGVESVEANSIQPLLAVITPLSATGLFTMARRGVNTDIKLLRSVDRLR
;
A
#
# COMPACT_ATOMS: atom_id res chain seq x y z
N MET A 1 -7.80 -21.04 -14.62
CA MET A 1 -8.29 -20.45 -13.35
C MET A 1 -7.13 -20.06 -12.42
N ILE A 2 -6.24 -19.17 -12.86
CA ILE A 2 -5.01 -18.78 -12.13
C ILE A 2 -5.18 -17.45 -11.34
N GLN A 3 -6.30 -16.76 -11.56
CA GLN A 3 -6.62 -15.45 -10.99
C GLN A 3 -6.86 -15.43 -9.46
N ARG A 4 -7.16 -16.58 -8.82
CA ARG A 4 -7.59 -16.62 -7.40
C ARG A 4 -6.53 -16.13 -6.43
N ILE A 5 -5.25 -16.40 -6.71
CA ILE A 5 -4.15 -16.04 -5.80
C ILE A 5 -3.83 -14.54 -5.90
N GLN A 6 -3.93 -13.94 -7.09
CA GLN A 6 -3.67 -12.51 -7.30
C GLN A 6 -4.68 -11.63 -6.56
N SER A 7 -5.97 -11.97 -6.62
CA SER A 7 -7.02 -11.24 -5.89
C SER A 7 -6.82 -11.32 -4.38
N VAL A 8 -6.29 -12.44 -3.86
CA VAL A 8 -5.96 -12.57 -2.43
C VAL A 8 -4.83 -11.60 -2.06
N TYR A 9 -3.75 -11.52 -2.84
CA TYR A 9 -2.68 -10.55 -2.57
C TYR A 9 -3.16 -9.11 -2.67
N LEU A 10 -4.00 -8.77 -3.66
CA LEU A 10 -4.58 -7.42 -3.79
C LEU A 10 -5.46 -7.08 -2.59
N LEU A 11 -6.34 -8.00 -2.19
CA LEU A 11 -7.24 -7.80 -1.06
C LEU A 11 -6.44 -7.66 0.24
N SER A 12 -5.47 -8.53 0.49
CA SER A 12 -4.60 -8.45 1.66
C SER A 12 -3.84 -7.13 1.68
N GLY A 13 -3.30 -6.66 0.55
CA GLY A 13 -2.65 -5.36 0.45
C GLY A 13 -3.59 -4.21 0.82
N CYS A 14 -4.85 -4.26 0.37
CA CYS A 14 -5.87 -3.31 0.76
C CYS A 14 -6.16 -3.36 2.27
N LEU A 15 -6.21 -4.56 2.88
CA LEU A 15 -6.43 -4.70 4.32
C LEU A 15 -5.27 -4.13 5.14
N PHE A 16 -4.02 -4.29 4.70
CA PHE A 16 -2.87 -3.65 5.33
C PHE A 16 -2.89 -2.12 5.21
N LEU A 17 -3.34 -1.58 4.08
CA LEU A 17 -3.56 -0.13 3.99
C LEU A 17 -4.75 0.33 4.84
N ALA A 18 -5.80 -0.49 4.96
CA ALA A 18 -6.97 -0.17 5.77
C ALA A 18 -6.66 -0.20 7.28
N SER A 19 -5.74 -1.05 7.73
CA SER A 19 -5.35 -1.08 9.15
C SER A 19 -4.62 0.18 9.60
N ASN A 20 -4.05 0.99 8.69
CA ASN A 20 -3.50 2.30 9.03
C ASN A 20 -4.54 3.22 9.68
N PHE A 21 -5.80 3.17 9.24
CA PHE A 21 -6.87 4.01 9.78
C PHE A 21 -7.17 3.72 11.26
N LEU A 22 -6.72 2.57 11.78
CA LEU A 22 -6.88 2.19 13.18
C LEU A 22 -5.78 2.77 14.09
N LEU A 23 -4.70 3.31 13.52
CA LEU A 23 -3.53 3.82 14.23
C LEU A 23 -3.72 5.28 14.67
N SER A 24 -4.75 5.54 15.48
CA SER A 24 -5.17 6.90 15.86
C SER A 24 -4.05 7.78 16.41
N GLU A 25 -3.12 7.22 17.20
CA GLU A 25 -2.00 7.96 17.80
C GLU A 25 -1.05 8.56 16.75
N VAL A 26 -0.95 7.93 15.58
CA VAL A 26 -0.12 8.43 14.48
C VAL A 26 -0.76 9.65 13.84
N TRP A 27 -2.08 9.69 13.74
CA TRP A 27 -2.82 10.73 13.03
C TRP A 27 -3.18 11.94 13.89
N THR A 28 -3.09 11.81 15.21
CA THR A 28 -3.34 12.89 16.18
C THR A 28 -2.11 13.21 17.04
N GLY A 29 -0.98 12.57 16.77
CA GLY A 29 0.25 12.73 17.55
C GLY A 29 1.15 13.88 17.09
N PRO A 30 2.37 13.99 17.64
CA PRO A 30 3.30 15.08 17.36
C PRO A 30 3.62 15.30 15.87
N ALA A 31 3.61 14.24 15.06
CA ALA A 31 3.83 14.34 13.62
C ALA A 31 2.69 15.07 12.89
N ALA A 32 1.45 14.93 13.37
CA ALA A 32 0.29 15.66 12.86
C ALA A 32 0.29 17.12 13.33
N GLU A 33 0.72 17.38 14.57
CA GLU A 33 0.89 18.74 15.09
C GLU A 33 2.02 19.51 14.37
N HIS A 34 3.07 18.79 13.96
CA HIS A 34 4.20 19.39 13.23
C HIS A 34 3.84 19.74 11.77
N SER A 35 2.83 19.12 11.17
CA SER A 35 2.52 19.29 9.76
C SER A 35 1.04 19.05 9.45
N ASP A 36 0.27 20.12 9.28
CA ASP A 36 -1.18 20.07 8.99
C ASP A 36 -1.54 19.23 7.75
N TRP A 37 -0.62 19.14 6.78
CA TRP A 37 -0.83 18.39 5.55
C TRP A 37 -0.60 16.87 5.72
N PHE A 38 0.08 16.44 6.78
CA PHE A 38 0.50 15.06 6.98
C PHE A 38 -0.69 14.08 7.00
N THR A 39 -1.67 14.35 7.87
CA THR A 39 -2.85 13.52 8.04
C THR A 39 -3.70 13.43 6.77
N PRO A 40 -4.16 14.55 6.15
CA PRO A 40 -5.00 14.45 4.95
C PRO A 40 -4.26 13.80 3.76
N VAL A 41 -2.96 14.08 3.58
CA VAL A 41 -2.19 13.46 2.49
C VAL A 41 -1.99 11.96 2.72
N SER A 42 -1.62 11.56 3.92
CA SER A 42 -1.39 10.14 4.24
C SER A 42 -2.68 9.33 4.13
N LEU A 43 -3.78 9.82 4.69
CA LEU A 43 -5.08 9.15 4.58
C LEU A 43 -5.60 9.15 3.13
N GLY A 44 -5.38 10.22 2.38
CA GLY A 44 -5.72 10.30 0.96
C GLY A 44 -4.96 9.26 0.13
N LEU A 45 -3.65 9.13 0.32
CA LEU A 45 -2.82 8.13 -0.37
C LEU A 45 -3.24 6.69 0.00
N ASN A 46 -3.48 6.41 1.28
CA ASN A 46 -3.99 5.09 1.71
C ASN A 46 -5.35 4.79 1.07
N SER A 47 -6.28 5.76 1.09
CA SER A 47 -7.61 5.62 0.48
C SER A 47 -7.54 5.35 -1.03
N LEU A 48 -6.69 6.09 -1.75
CA LEU A 48 -6.45 5.87 -3.18
C LEU A 48 -5.85 4.49 -3.46
N GLY A 49 -4.91 4.03 -2.61
CA GLY A 49 -4.34 2.69 -2.71
C GLY A 49 -5.39 1.59 -2.52
N ILE A 50 -6.27 1.74 -1.52
CA ILE A 50 -7.37 0.80 -1.26
C ILE A 50 -8.37 0.79 -2.43
N ALA A 51 -8.85 1.97 -2.84
CA ALA A 51 -9.82 2.10 -3.93
C ALA A 51 -9.26 1.52 -5.24
N GLY A 52 -8.00 1.85 -5.57
CA GLY A 52 -7.33 1.32 -6.75
C GLY A 52 -7.08 -0.20 -6.67
N GLY A 53 -6.76 -0.73 -5.49
CA GLY A 53 -6.59 -2.17 -5.27
C GLY A 53 -7.89 -2.94 -5.46
N LEU A 54 -8.99 -2.45 -4.88
CA LEU A 54 -10.33 -3.03 -5.08
C LEU A 54 -10.79 -2.91 -6.54
N PHE A 55 -10.56 -1.76 -7.17
CA PHE A 55 -10.86 -1.56 -8.59
C PHE A 55 -10.06 -2.52 -9.48
N SER A 56 -8.79 -2.77 -9.15
CA SER A 56 -7.95 -3.74 -9.87
C SER A 56 -8.51 -5.16 -9.83
N ILE A 57 -9.15 -5.56 -8.72
CA ILE A 57 -9.81 -6.87 -8.62
C ILE A 57 -10.98 -6.97 -9.61
N ALA A 58 -11.76 -5.90 -9.76
CA ALA A 58 -12.86 -5.84 -10.74
C ALA A 58 -12.37 -5.84 -12.20
N LEU A 59 -11.12 -5.42 -12.45
CA LEU A 59 -10.53 -5.33 -13.78
C LEU A 59 -10.01 -6.66 -14.35
N PHE A 60 -10.37 -7.78 -13.74
CA PHE A 60 -9.84 -9.10 -14.06
C PHE A 60 -9.94 -9.56 -15.52
N ARG A 61 -10.95 -9.07 -16.25
CA ARG A 61 -11.11 -9.39 -17.67
C ARG A 61 -10.03 -8.74 -18.53
N ASN A 62 -9.54 -7.57 -18.12
CA ASN A 62 -8.56 -6.78 -18.85
C ASN A 62 -7.23 -6.72 -18.09
N ARG A 63 -6.43 -7.79 -18.25
CA ARG A 63 -5.19 -8.00 -17.49
C ARG A 63 -4.12 -6.92 -17.76
N ASP A 64 -4.08 -6.35 -18.97
CA ASP A 64 -3.13 -5.28 -19.28
C ASP A 64 -3.49 -4.00 -18.52
N ARG A 65 -4.77 -3.61 -18.49
CA ARG A 65 -5.22 -2.49 -17.64
C ARG A 65 -5.05 -2.82 -16.16
N GLN A 66 -5.29 -4.08 -15.76
CA GLN A 66 -5.11 -4.51 -14.38
C GLN A 66 -3.66 -4.28 -13.93
N LEU A 67 -2.66 -4.62 -14.76
CA LEU A 67 -1.24 -4.34 -14.48
C LEU A 67 -0.92 -2.85 -14.36
N GLN A 68 -1.53 -2.01 -15.21
CA GLN A 68 -1.36 -0.55 -15.13
C GLN A 68 -1.89 -0.02 -13.81
N VAL A 69 -3.10 -0.43 -13.40
CA VAL A 69 -3.69 -0.05 -12.11
C VAL A 69 -2.84 -0.56 -10.95
N ILE A 70 -2.36 -1.81 -10.99
CA ILE A 70 -1.48 -2.34 -9.94
C ILE A 70 -0.18 -1.54 -9.84
N SER A 71 0.38 -1.12 -10.97
CA SER A 71 1.60 -0.31 -10.97
C SER A 71 1.33 1.09 -10.39
N ALA A 72 0.18 1.69 -10.70
CA ALA A 72 -0.23 2.97 -10.12
C ALA A 72 -0.40 2.88 -8.59
N ILE A 73 -1.14 1.89 -8.08
CA ILE A 73 -1.31 1.73 -6.63
C ILE A 73 -0.01 1.40 -5.89
N MET A 74 0.94 0.72 -6.55
CA MET A 74 2.28 0.51 -5.98
C MET A 74 3.01 1.84 -5.78
N VAL A 75 2.96 2.73 -6.78
CA VAL A 75 3.54 4.08 -6.67
C VAL A 75 2.84 4.88 -5.58
N THR A 76 1.50 4.82 -5.51
CA THR A 76 0.73 5.47 -4.44
C THR A 76 1.11 4.94 -3.05
N SER A 77 1.25 3.62 -2.90
CA SER A 77 1.63 2.98 -1.64
C SER A 77 3.05 3.35 -1.22
N LEU A 78 3.99 3.43 -2.17
CA LEU A 78 5.36 3.89 -1.93
C LEU A 78 5.41 5.37 -1.56
N ALA A 79 4.62 6.21 -2.22
CA ALA A 79 4.49 7.62 -1.84
C ALA A 79 3.94 7.75 -0.42
N GLY A 80 2.93 6.95 -0.05
CA GLY A 80 2.40 6.90 1.31
C GLY A 80 3.45 6.47 2.34
N LEU A 81 4.25 5.45 2.03
CA LEU A 81 5.37 5.02 2.88
C LEU A 81 6.38 6.15 3.10
N ILE A 82 6.76 6.86 2.04
CA ILE A 82 7.73 7.98 2.12
C ILE A 82 7.16 9.11 2.98
N VAL A 83 5.91 9.51 2.74
CA VAL A 83 5.24 10.58 3.51
C VAL A 83 5.18 10.22 4.99
N VAL A 84 4.69 9.01 5.32
CA VAL A 84 4.58 8.57 6.72
C VAL A 84 5.94 8.50 7.40
N SER A 85 6.94 7.89 6.74
CA SER A 85 8.28 7.76 7.32
C SER A 85 8.94 9.13 7.52
N PHE A 86 8.80 10.03 6.55
CA PHE A 86 9.37 11.37 6.62
C PHE A 86 8.76 12.20 7.74
N CYS A 87 7.42 12.26 7.83
CA CYS A 87 6.73 13.05 8.85
C CYS A 87 6.94 12.50 10.27
N LEU A 88 6.97 11.17 10.43
CA LEU A 88 7.28 10.55 11.72
C LEU A 88 8.73 10.81 12.14
N TYR A 89 9.67 10.87 11.19
CA TYR A 89 11.06 11.19 11.46
C TYR A 89 11.24 12.66 11.81
N SER A 90 10.65 13.57 11.03
CA SER A 90 10.72 15.02 11.30
C SER A 90 10.02 15.41 12.60
N GLY A 91 8.95 14.69 12.98
CA GLY A 91 8.23 14.88 14.23
C GLY A 91 8.91 14.27 15.47
N GLY A 92 10.11 13.68 15.34
CA GLY A 92 10.85 13.11 16.48
C GLY A 92 10.25 11.83 17.06
N ILE A 93 9.35 11.15 16.34
CA ILE A 93 8.65 9.95 16.84
C ILE A 93 9.44 8.67 16.54
N LEU A 94 10.21 8.64 15.45
CA LEU A 94 11.05 7.49 15.10
C LEU A 94 12.35 7.48 15.94
N PRO A 95 12.81 6.30 16.40
CA PRO A 95 14.00 6.19 17.26
C PRO A 95 15.24 6.71 16.54
N GLY A 96 15.81 7.80 17.06
CA GLY A 96 16.99 8.48 16.48
C GLY A 96 17.03 9.99 16.72
N VAL A 97 15.87 10.61 17.03
CA VAL A 97 15.76 12.03 17.39
C VAL A 97 14.93 12.11 18.68
N GLU A 98 15.63 12.29 19.81
CA GLU A 98 15.11 12.61 21.15
C GLU A 98 13.72 12.06 21.54
N SER A 99 13.76 10.89 22.19
CA SER A 99 12.87 10.42 23.26
C SER A 99 11.48 11.07 23.36
N VAL A 100 10.54 10.63 22.52
CA VAL A 100 9.13 10.56 22.93
C VAL A 100 8.93 9.17 23.53
N GLU A 101 8.42 9.14 24.77
CA GLU A 101 8.17 7.95 25.59
C GLU A 101 7.76 6.73 24.76
N ALA A 102 8.71 5.82 24.56
CA ALA A 102 8.65 4.70 23.62
C ALA A 102 7.75 3.55 24.10
N ASN A 103 6.49 3.81 24.42
CA ASN A 103 5.52 2.79 24.81
C ASN A 103 4.51 2.42 23.71
N SER A 104 4.52 3.11 22.56
CA SER A 104 3.61 2.80 21.46
C SER A 104 4.32 2.17 20.27
N ILE A 105 3.81 1.00 19.84
CA ILE A 105 4.22 0.33 18.61
C ILE A 105 3.52 0.92 17.35
N GLN A 106 2.53 1.81 17.53
CA GLN A 106 1.74 2.34 16.42
C GLN A 106 2.56 3.07 15.34
N PRO A 107 3.56 3.92 15.67
CA PRO A 107 4.40 4.56 14.66
C PRO A 107 5.18 3.56 13.80
N LEU A 108 5.68 2.49 14.42
CA LEU A 108 6.35 1.40 13.71
C LEU A 108 5.36 0.65 12.80
N LEU A 109 4.16 0.36 13.31
CA LEU A 109 3.11 -0.28 12.52
C LEU A 109 2.72 0.56 11.30
N ALA A 110 2.62 1.89 11.44
CA ALA A 110 2.25 2.80 10.35
C ALA A 110 3.26 2.82 9.19
N VAL A 111 4.53 2.53 9.46
CA VAL A 111 5.58 2.36 8.44
C VAL A 111 5.53 0.96 7.83
N ILE A 112 5.33 -0.07 8.65
CA ILE A 112 5.31 -1.47 8.19
C ILE A 112 4.10 -1.79 7.31
N THR A 113 2.94 -1.17 7.55
CA THR A 113 1.72 -1.40 6.77
C THR A 113 1.86 -1.07 5.28
N PRO A 114 2.24 0.15 4.85
CA PRO A 114 2.41 0.47 3.43
C PRO A 114 3.59 -0.30 2.80
N LEU A 115 4.60 -0.66 3.58
CA LEU A 115 5.69 -1.54 3.13
C LEU A 115 5.16 -2.94 2.79
N SER A 116 4.37 -3.52 3.69
CA SER A 116 3.75 -4.84 3.53
C SER A 116 2.74 -4.85 2.38
N ALA A 117 1.93 -3.80 2.25
CA ALA A 117 1.01 -3.61 1.12
C ALA A 117 1.75 -3.56 -0.22
N THR A 118 2.87 -2.82 -0.30
CA THR A 118 3.71 -2.76 -1.51
C THR A 118 4.28 -4.13 -1.88
N GLY A 119 4.72 -4.91 -0.89
CA GLY A 119 5.18 -6.29 -1.10
C GLY A 119 4.08 -7.18 -1.69
N LEU A 120 2.87 -7.11 -1.13
CA LEU A 120 1.70 -7.85 -1.61
C LEU A 120 1.29 -7.43 -3.03
N PHE A 121 1.27 -6.14 -3.33
CA PHE A 121 1.01 -5.65 -4.69
C PHE A 121 2.07 -6.10 -5.69
N THR A 122 3.33 -6.21 -5.26
CA THR A 122 4.41 -6.78 -6.09
C THR A 122 4.14 -8.24 -6.42
N MET A 123 3.68 -9.04 -5.44
CA MET A 123 3.30 -10.43 -5.67
C MET A 123 2.08 -10.55 -6.58
N ALA A 124 1.06 -9.71 -6.39
CA ALA A 124 -0.10 -9.64 -7.27
C ALA A 124 0.30 -9.33 -8.72
N ARG A 125 1.15 -8.32 -8.93
CA ARG A 125 1.67 -7.94 -10.24
C ARG A 125 2.41 -9.08 -10.92
N ARG A 126 3.28 -9.78 -10.18
CA ARG A 126 4.00 -10.96 -10.69
C ARG A 126 3.04 -12.05 -11.13
N GLY A 127 2.01 -12.33 -10.32
CA GLY A 127 0.97 -13.28 -10.68
C GLY A 127 0.27 -12.90 -11.99
N VAL A 128 -0.22 -11.66 -12.12
CA VAL A 128 -0.95 -11.21 -13.32
C VAL A 128 -0.05 -11.31 -14.56
N ASN A 129 1.23 -10.96 -14.44
CA ASN A 129 2.18 -11.05 -15.54
C ASN A 129 2.41 -12.51 -16.00
N THR A 130 2.50 -13.45 -15.06
CA THR A 130 2.60 -14.88 -15.38
C THR A 130 1.37 -15.37 -16.16
N ASP A 131 0.17 -14.93 -15.76
CA ASP A 131 -1.07 -15.29 -16.46
C ASP A 131 -1.12 -14.79 -17.89
N ILE A 132 -0.69 -13.54 -18.11
CA ILE A 132 -0.61 -12.97 -19.46
C ILE A 132 0.37 -13.77 -20.32
N LYS A 133 1.54 -14.14 -19.78
CA LYS A 133 2.54 -14.93 -20.51
C LYS A 133 2.01 -16.31 -20.88
N LEU A 134 1.29 -16.98 -19.98
CA LEU A 134 0.67 -18.27 -20.24
C LEU A 134 -0.36 -18.19 -21.35
N LEU A 135 -1.25 -17.20 -21.33
CA LEU A 135 -2.24 -17.00 -22.40
C LEU A 135 -1.58 -16.75 -23.75
N ARG A 136 -0.58 -15.86 -23.79
CA ARG A 136 0.19 -15.60 -25.03
C ARG A 136 0.93 -16.83 -25.55
N SER A 137 1.36 -17.75 -24.67
CA SER A 137 2.00 -18.99 -25.10
C SER A 137 1.01 -19.97 -25.73
N VAL A 138 -0.23 -20.03 -25.24
CA VAL A 138 -1.29 -20.88 -25.81
C VAL A 138 -1.77 -20.32 -27.15
N ASP A 139 -1.92 -18.99 -27.26
CA ASP A 139 -2.33 -18.34 -28.50
C ASP A 139 -1.31 -18.51 -29.64
N ARG A 140 -0.03 -18.79 -29.33
CA ARG A 140 1.00 -19.09 -30.33
C ARG A 140 0.94 -20.51 -30.89
N LEU A 141 0.26 -21.42 -30.21
CA LEU A 141 0.11 -22.83 -30.61
C LEU A 141 -1.18 -23.09 -31.40
N ARG A 142 -2.04 -22.08 -31.52
CA ARG A 142 -3.23 -22.06 -32.38
C ARG A 142 -2.92 -21.32 -33.67
#